data_AF-A0A7W7R915-F1
#
_entry.id   AF-A0A7W7R915-F1
#
_cell.length_a   1.000
_cell.length_b   1.000
_cell.length_c   1.000
_cell.angle_alpha   90.00
_cell.angle_beta   90.00
_cell.angle_gamma   90.00
#
_symmetry.space_group_name_H-M   'P 1'
#
loop_
_entity.id
_entity.type
_entity.pdbx_description
1 polymer ?
#
loop_
_entity_poly.entity_id
_entity_poly.type
_entity_poly.pdbx_seq_one_letter_code
_entity_poly.pdbx_strand_id
1 'polypeptide(L)'
;MTAQLPPPNSTTFLMKPHLETLAAGTELWRCHQTRFPGAQFSPVTADLHFGGSRFDGTALDPYPYLYAAAEQTTALAEVLLRSMPFDTATGTRLIPHARVAGRSLTALRTTVDLVLIRLVSEEDLAAVCQDSWLLETEGIGYAQTRRWAGELRARVPQAQGLLWQSRRHRPRPALVLFGDRCGVEPVKTDPGNSFRLDTPEGTAQANRLLAPLRAALVPLPAVEATAAVAAATS
;
A
#
# COMPACT_ATOMS: atom_id res chain seq x y z
N MET A 1 -0.74 -3.30 22.28
CA MET A 1 -1.11 -4.69 21.89
C MET A 1 0.17 -5.40 21.46
N THR A 2 0.31 -6.68 21.83
CA THR A 2 1.55 -7.45 21.63
C THR A 2 1.46 -8.25 20.35
N ALA A 3 2.48 -8.17 19.49
CA ALA A 3 2.52 -8.98 18.27
C ALA A 3 2.56 -10.47 18.61
N GLN A 4 1.66 -11.24 18.00
CA GLN A 4 1.55 -12.69 18.18
C GLN A 4 2.05 -13.42 16.93
N LEU A 5 2.68 -14.58 17.10
CA LEU A 5 2.97 -15.49 15.99
C LEU A 5 1.81 -16.48 15.79
N PRO A 6 1.49 -16.87 14.54
CA PRO A 6 0.52 -17.93 14.33
C PRO A 6 1.01 -19.20 15.04
N PRO A 7 0.11 -19.94 15.71
CA PRO A 7 0.49 -21.16 16.39
C PRO A 7 1.04 -22.18 15.38
N PRO A 8 1.94 -23.08 15.81
CA PRO A 8 2.38 -24.18 14.97
C PRO A 8 1.18 -25.00 14.50
N ASN A 9 1.29 -25.62 13.32
CA ASN A 9 0.22 -26.41 12.69
C ASN A 9 -0.48 -27.31 13.71
N SER A 10 -1.66 -26.86 14.15
CA SER A 10 -2.51 -27.56 15.10
C SER A 10 -3.86 -27.81 14.45
N THR A 11 -4.36 -29.03 14.61
CA THR A 11 -5.71 -29.43 14.18
C THR A 11 -6.80 -28.76 15.02
N THR A 12 -6.47 -28.23 16.21
CA THR A 12 -7.42 -27.50 17.08
C THR A 12 -7.49 -26.01 16.76
N PHE A 13 -6.45 -25.45 16.12
CA PHE A 13 -6.46 -24.06 15.68
C PHE A 13 -7.14 -23.96 14.31
N LEU A 14 -8.43 -23.62 14.35
CA LEU A 14 -9.29 -23.50 13.17
C LEU A 14 -9.59 -22.02 12.91
N MET A 15 -9.05 -21.50 11.82
CA MET A 15 -9.48 -20.23 11.25
C MET A 15 -10.61 -20.48 10.24
N LYS A 16 -11.55 -19.54 10.13
CA LYS A 16 -12.62 -19.55 9.13
C LYS A 16 -12.65 -18.22 8.37
N PRO A 17 -11.58 -17.86 7.63
CA PRO A 17 -11.46 -16.54 7.05
C PRO A 17 -12.62 -16.26 6.09
N HIS A 18 -13.19 -15.05 6.18
CA HIS A 18 -14.19 -14.61 5.21
C HIS A 18 -13.51 -14.20 3.90
N LEU A 19 -14.17 -14.46 2.78
CA LEU A 19 -13.65 -14.18 1.45
C LEU A 19 -14.49 -13.12 0.75
N GLU A 20 -13.84 -12.32 -0.10
CA GLU A 20 -14.47 -11.35 -0.99
C GLU A 20 -13.94 -11.51 -2.40
N THR A 21 -14.84 -11.48 -3.37
CA THR A 21 -14.46 -11.45 -4.78
C THR A 21 -14.42 -10.00 -5.25
N LEU A 22 -13.24 -9.56 -5.66
CA LEU A 22 -13.05 -8.34 -6.42
C LEU A 22 -13.33 -8.66 -7.89
N ALA A 23 -14.47 -8.20 -8.41
CA ALA A 23 -14.90 -8.52 -9.76
C ALA A 23 -13.90 -8.01 -10.82
N ALA A 24 -13.85 -8.66 -11.97
CA ALA A 24 -13.19 -8.15 -13.16
C ALA A 24 -13.72 -6.75 -13.52
N GLY A 25 -12.85 -5.87 -14.01
CA GLY A 25 -13.19 -4.49 -14.33
C GLY A 25 -13.17 -3.52 -13.15
N THR A 26 -12.91 -3.99 -11.93
CA THR A 26 -12.79 -3.14 -10.74
C THR A 26 -11.58 -2.21 -10.86
N GLU A 27 -11.81 -0.93 -10.58
CA GLU A 27 -10.75 0.08 -10.53
C GLU A 27 -10.02 0.03 -9.18
N LEU A 28 -8.69 0.10 -9.26
CA LEU A 28 -7.78 0.16 -8.12
C LEU A 28 -6.74 1.26 -8.37
N TRP A 29 -6.08 1.68 -7.30
CA TRP A 29 -5.09 2.74 -7.31
C TRP A 29 -3.82 2.31 -6.62
N ARG A 30 -2.67 2.60 -7.23
CA ARG A 30 -1.35 2.24 -6.70
C ARG A 30 -0.42 3.44 -6.71
N CYS A 31 0.13 3.77 -5.55
CA CYS A 31 1.27 4.67 -5.44
C CYS A 31 2.56 3.83 -5.46
N HIS A 32 3.44 4.07 -6.44
CA HIS A 32 4.67 3.28 -6.64
C HIS A 32 5.82 4.14 -7.16
N GLN A 33 7.04 3.59 -7.15
CA GLN A 33 8.19 4.24 -7.78
C GLN A 33 8.01 4.21 -9.31
N THR A 34 8.17 5.37 -9.95
CA THR A 34 7.88 5.57 -11.38
C THR A 34 8.76 4.72 -12.29
N ARG A 35 9.95 4.32 -11.84
CA ARG A 35 10.84 3.43 -12.61
C ARG A 35 10.29 2.02 -12.82
N PHE A 36 9.27 1.62 -12.05
CA PHE A 36 8.61 0.33 -12.20
C PHE A 36 7.23 0.50 -12.84
N PRO A 37 6.85 -0.33 -13.83
CA PRO A 37 5.51 -0.39 -14.38
C PRO A 37 4.42 -0.52 -13.30
N GLY A 38 3.29 0.18 -13.48
CA GLY A 38 2.23 0.24 -12.46
C GLY A 38 1.55 -1.10 -12.17
N ALA A 39 1.43 -1.98 -13.16
CA ALA A 39 0.86 -3.32 -12.99
C ALA A 39 1.91 -4.39 -12.57
N GLN A 40 3.19 -4.02 -12.47
CA GLN A 40 4.24 -4.99 -12.16
C GLN A 40 4.21 -5.40 -10.68
N PHE A 41 4.11 -6.70 -10.44
CA PHE A 41 4.30 -7.28 -9.10
C PHE A 41 5.77 -7.18 -8.70
N SER A 42 6.04 -6.78 -7.46
CA SER A 42 7.39 -6.78 -6.91
C SER A 42 7.85 -8.23 -6.73
N PRO A 43 8.96 -8.66 -7.36
CA PRO A 43 9.50 -10.01 -7.18
C PRO A 43 10.38 -10.12 -5.93
N VAL A 44 10.56 -9.02 -5.19
CA VAL A 44 11.52 -8.94 -4.08
C VAL A 44 11.01 -9.75 -2.90
N THR A 45 11.78 -10.75 -2.51
CA THR A 45 11.57 -11.48 -1.26
C THR A 45 12.16 -10.69 -0.10
N ALA A 46 11.38 -10.51 0.97
CA ALA A 46 11.86 -9.88 2.20
C ALA A 46 12.70 -10.83 3.05
N ASP A 47 13.60 -10.26 3.84
CA ASP A 47 14.28 -10.98 4.91
C ASP A 47 13.29 -11.42 6.00
N LEU A 48 13.60 -12.54 6.67
CA LEU A 48 12.71 -13.14 7.67
C LEU A 48 12.51 -12.24 8.90
N HIS A 49 13.49 -11.41 9.23
CA HIS A 49 13.52 -10.63 10.47
C HIS A 49 13.57 -9.13 10.21
N PHE A 50 14.20 -8.68 9.12
CA PHE A 50 14.48 -7.27 8.88
C PHE A 50 13.82 -6.73 7.62
N GLY A 51 13.48 -5.45 7.65
CA GLY A 51 12.94 -4.74 6.47
C GLY A 51 11.64 -5.33 5.92
N GLY A 52 11.46 -5.18 4.61
CA GLY A 52 10.26 -5.60 3.89
C GLY A 52 9.02 -4.75 4.17
N SER A 53 7.89 -5.29 3.77
CA SER A 53 6.55 -4.73 3.93
C SER A 53 5.71 -5.61 4.87
N ARG A 54 4.42 -5.29 5.01
CA ARG A 54 3.52 -5.94 5.97
C ARG A 54 3.21 -7.39 5.57
N PHE A 55 2.95 -7.63 4.29
CA PHE A 55 2.45 -8.89 3.74
C PHE A 55 3.19 -9.28 2.44
N ASP A 56 4.51 -9.03 2.37
CA ASP A 56 5.35 -9.53 1.29
C ASP A 56 5.92 -10.92 1.58
N GLY A 57 6.29 -11.62 0.51
CA GLY A 57 6.88 -12.96 0.59
C GLY A 57 8.24 -12.98 1.28
N THR A 58 8.59 -14.13 1.84
CA THR A 58 9.89 -14.38 2.47
C THR A 58 10.55 -15.62 1.87
N ALA A 59 11.78 -15.94 2.28
CA ALA A 59 12.43 -17.17 1.81
C ALA A 59 11.65 -18.45 2.17
N LEU A 60 10.75 -18.41 3.17
CA LEU A 60 9.91 -19.55 3.57
C LEU A 60 8.61 -19.67 2.74
N ASP A 61 8.13 -18.57 2.17
CA ASP A 61 6.96 -18.52 1.28
C ASP A 61 7.20 -17.36 0.28
N PRO A 62 7.96 -17.61 -0.79
CA PRO A 62 8.31 -16.58 -1.75
C PRO A 62 7.17 -16.38 -2.74
N TYR A 63 6.66 -15.15 -2.84
CA TYR A 63 5.68 -14.77 -3.85
C TYR A 63 5.86 -13.31 -4.27
N PRO A 64 5.67 -13.00 -5.57
CA PRO A 64 5.56 -11.62 -6.02
C PRO A 64 4.31 -10.97 -5.42
N TYR A 65 4.37 -9.67 -5.13
CA TYR A 65 3.24 -8.97 -4.53
C TYR A 65 2.95 -7.61 -5.18
N LEU A 66 1.69 -7.19 -5.11
CA LEU A 66 1.25 -5.86 -5.56
C LEU A 66 0.31 -5.25 -4.52
N TYR A 67 0.70 -4.11 -3.95
CA TYR A 67 -0.16 -3.32 -3.07
C TYR A 67 -0.98 -2.31 -3.89
N ALA A 68 -2.27 -2.21 -3.57
CA ALA A 68 -3.18 -1.23 -4.16
C ALA A 68 -4.24 -0.81 -3.14
N ALA A 69 -5.09 0.14 -3.52
CA ALA A 69 -6.26 0.55 -2.74
C ALA A 69 -7.43 0.85 -3.68
N ALA A 70 -8.66 0.87 -3.15
CA ALA A 70 -9.85 1.16 -3.97
C ALA A 70 -9.94 2.63 -4.40
N GLU A 71 -9.26 3.55 -3.71
CA GLU A 71 -9.35 4.98 -3.96
C GLU A 71 -7.97 5.65 -4.06
N GLN A 72 -7.87 6.69 -4.88
CA GLN A 72 -6.68 7.52 -5.05
C GLN A 72 -6.11 8.00 -3.71
N THR A 73 -6.96 8.62 -2.88
CA THR A 73 -6.58 9.15 -1.57
C THR A 73 -6.06 8.04 -0.65
N THR A 74 -6.68 6.86 -0.68
CA THR A 74 -6.23 5.71 0.14
C THR A 74 -4.85 5.22 -0.28
N ALA A 75 -4.61 5.10 -1.59
CA ALA A 75 -3.31 4.69 -2.12
C ALA A 75 -2.20 5.68 -1.75
N LEU A 76 -2.49 6.98 -1.82
CA LEU A 76 -1.55 8.02 -1.36
C LEU A 76 -1.36 7.98 0.16
N ALA A 77 -2.43 7.81 0.93
CA ALA A 77 -2.39 7.81 2.38
C ALA A 77 -1.53 6.65 2.94
N GLU A 78 -1.69 5.44 2.39
CA GLU A 78 -0.90 4.26 2.79
C GLU A 78 0.60 4.44 2.57
N VAL A 79 1.01 5.18 1.54
CA VAL A 79 2.44 5.37 1.20
C VAL A 79 3.02 6.62 1.84
N LEU A 80 2.32 7.75 1.74
CA LEU A 80 2.86 9.06 2.11
C LEU A 80 2.65 9.39 3.58
N LEU A 81 1.56 8.91 4.21
CA LEU A 81 1.24 9.22 5.62
C LEU A 81 1.72 8.14 6.58
N ARG A 82 2.40 7.11 6.07
CA ARG A 82 3.02 6.07 6.90
C ARG A 82 4.08 6.68 7.80
N SER A 83 3.89 6.47 9.10
CA SER A 83 4.74 7.00 10.18
C SER A 83 4.83 8.53 10.17
N MET A 84 3.80 9.23 9.68
CA MET A 84 3.78 10.70 9.59
C MET A 84 2.90 11.31 10.70
N PRO A 85 3.49 11.96 11.72
CA PRO A 85 2.73 12.65 12.75
C PRO A 85 2.16 13.97 12.22
N PHE A 86 1.16 14.50 12.92
CA PHE A 86 0.73 15.88 12.72
C PHE A 86 1.81 16.82 13.24
N ASP A 87 2.12 17.85 12.45
CA ASP A 87 2.91 18.98 12.92
C ASP A 87 2.13 19.73 14.02
N THR A 88 2.82 20.07 15.11
CA THR A 88 2.20 20.63 16.32
C THR A 88 1.81 22.10 16.15
N ALA A 89 2.49 22.84 15.27
CA ALA A 89 2.20 24.25 15.02
C ALA A 89 1.02 24.44 14.06
N THR A 90 0.94 23.62 13.01
CA THR A 90 -0.03 23.76 11.92
C THR A 90 -1.21 22.78 12.02
N GLY A 91 -1.08 21.73 12.86
CA GLY A 91 -2.03 20.61 12.91
C GLY A 91 -2.13 19.84 11.59
N THR A 92 -1.14 19.98 10.71
CA THR A 92 -1.12 19.38 9.36
C THR A 92 0.01 18.38 9.25
N ARG A 93 -0.18 17.29 8.51
CA ARG A 93 0.90 16.38 8.15
C ARG A 93 1.68 16.98 6.99
N LEU A 94 2.91 17.42 7.28
CA LEU A 94 3.81 18.01 6.31
C LEU A 94 4.59 16.88 5.62
N ILE A 95 4.31 16.65 4.33
CA ILE A 95 4.93 15.60 3.52
C ILE A 95 6.16 16.17 2.83
N PRO A 96 7.39 15.73 3.17
CA PRO A 96 8.59 16.18 2.46
C PRO A 96 8.54 15.79 0.98
N HIS A 97 9.00 16.66 0.08
CA HIS A 97 9.00 16.38 -1.37
C HIS A 97 9.73 15.08 -1.74
N ALA A 98 10.75 14.68 -0.96
CA ALA A 98 11.45 13.40 -1.14
C ALA A 98 10.53 12.15 -1.03
N ARG A 99 9.37 12.27 -0.35
CA ARG A 99 8.35 11.21 -0.28
C ARG A 99 7.59 11.04 -1.59
N VAL A 100 7.56 12.04 -2.47
CA VAL A 100 6.87 11.97 -3.78
C VAL A 100 7.81 11.95 -4.97
N ALA A 101 9.06 12.39 -4.79
CA ALA A 101 10.10 12.34 -5.81
C ALA A 101 10.21 10.94 -6.44
N GLY A 102 10.12 10.85 -7.76
CA GLY A 102 10.20 9.60 -8.51
C GLY A 102 9.08 8.61 -8.21
N ARG A 103 7.91 9.07 -7.76
CA ARG A 103 6.71 8.25 -7.58
C ARG A 103 5.58 8.66 -8.52
N SER A 104 4.75 7.68 -8.86
CA SER A 104 3.51 7.86 -9.61
C SER A 104 2.33 7.35 -8.81
N LEU A 105 1.17 7.96 -9.00
CA LEU A 105 -0.12 7.36 -8.69
C LEU A 105 -0.73 6.84 -9.99
N THR A 106 -0.95 5.54 -10.04
CA THR A 106 -1.39 4.84 -11.26
C THR A 106 -2.72 4.16 -11.01
N ALA A 107 -3.66 4.37 -11.92
CA ALA A 107 -4.90 3.61 -11.98
C ALA A 107 -4.64 2.21 -12.54
N LEU A 108 -5.27 1.23 -11.92
CA LEU A 108 -5.25 -0.17 -12.30
C LEU A 108 -6.69 -0.64 -12.50
N ARG A 109 -6.88 -1.62 -13.38
CA ARG A 109 -8.16 -2.29 -13.56
C ARG A 109 -7.94 -3.80 -13.49
N THR A 110 -8.74 -4.49 -12.67
CA THR A 110 -8.72 -5.96 -12.65
C THR A 110 -9.21 -6.50 -13.98
N THR A 111 -8.60 -7.59 -14.45
CA THR A 111 -8.96 -8.24 -15.72
C THR A 111 -9.74 -9.54 -15.50
N VAL A 112 -9.70 -10.05 -14.28
CA VAL A 112 -10.33 -11.28 -13.82
C VAL A 112 -10.94 -11.06 -12.44
N ASP A 113 -11.83 -11.94 -12.04
CA ASP A 113 -12.29 -12.00 -10.66
C ASP A 113 -11.14 -12.44 -9.75
N LEU A 114 -10.93 -11.72 -8.64
CA LEU A 114 -9.88 -11.98 -7.67
C LEU A 114 -10.47 -12.26 -6.30
N VAL A 115 -10.20 -13.44 -5.74
CA VAL A 115 -10.70 -13.84 -4.42
C VAL A 115 -9.69 -13.41 -3.34
N LEU A 116 -10.12 -12.57 -2.40
CA LEU A 116 -9.28 -12.03 -1.33
C LEU A 116 -9.79 -12.48 0.04
N ILE A 117 -8.88 -12.68 1.00
CA ILE A 117 -9.25 -12.81 2.41
C ILE A 117 -9.63 -11.43 2.94
N ARG A 118 -10.81 -11.30 3.52
CA ARG A 118 -11.29 -10.07 4.14
C ARG A 118 -10.73 -9.94 5.55
N LEU A 119 -10.26 -8.74 5.88
CA LEU A 119 -9.77 -8.29 7.18
C LEU A 119 -10.27 -6.85 7.43
N VAL A 120 -11.55 -6.58 7.12
CA VAL A 120 -12.10 -5.21 7.12
C VAL A 120 -12.91 -4.87 8.37
N SER A 121 -13.43 -5.88 9.07
CA SER A 121 -14.14 -5.73 10.35
C SER A 121 -13.49 -6.54 11.48
N GLU A 122 -13.96 -6.33 12.71
CA GLU A 122 -13.51 -7.11 13.87
C GLU A 122 -13.95 -8.59 13.75
N GLU A 123 -15.10 -8.88 13.14
CA GLU A 123 -15.54 -10.24 12.84
C GLU A 123 -14.60 -10.94 11.86
N ASP A 124 -14.12 -10.23 10.84
CA ASP A 124 -13.14 -10.75 9.88
C ASP A 124 -11.81 -11.07 10.57
N LEU A 125 -11.34 -10.19 11.46
CA LEU A 125 -10.13 -10.39 12.25
C LEU A 125 -10.28 -11.57 13.22
N ALA A 126 -11.41 -11.66 13.93
CA ALA A 126 -11.72 -12.77 14.81
C ALA A 126 -11.79 -14.11 14.05
N ALA A 127 -12.29 -14.11 12.81
CA ALA A 127 -12.36 -15.28 11.95
C ALA A 127 -10.97 -15.85 11.58
N VAL A 128 -9.92 -15.02 11.63
CA VAL A 128 -8.52 -15.42 11.50
C VAL A 128 -7.79 -15.48 12.85
N CYS A 129 -8.53 -15.41 13.95
CA CYS A 129 -8.05 -15.40 15.33
C CYS A 129 -7.03 -14.29 15.60
N GLN A 130 -7.23 -13.10 15.03
CA GLN A 130 -6.39 -11.92 15.22
C GLN A 130 -7.21 -10.69 15.62
N ASP A 131 -6.52 -9.60 15.91
CA ASP A 131 -7.09 -8.29 16.17
C ASP A 131 -6.40 -7.23 15.28
N SER A 132 -6.73 -5.95 15.51
CA SER A 132 -6.24 -4.83 14.71
C SER A 132 -4.71 -4.68 14.66
N TRP A 133 -3.94 -5.23 15.62
CA TRP A 133 -2.46 -5.15 15.61
C TRP A 133 -1.86 -5.67 14.30
N LEU A 134 -2.45 -6.71 13.72
CA LEU A 134 -2.03 -7.32 12.46
C LEU A 134 -2.01 -6.30 11.31
N LEU A 135 -2.92 -5.34 11.35
CA LEU A 135 -3.12 -4.31 10.33
C LEU A 135 -2.42 -3.00 10.70
N GLU A 136 -2.31 -2.70 12.00
CA GLU A 136 -1.84 -1.41 12.48
C GLU A 136 -0.33 -1.32 12.72
N THR A 137 0.34 -2.46 12.94
CA THR A 137 1.77 -2.47 13.24
C THR A 137 2.62 -1.95 12.08
N GLU A 138 3.79 -1.41 12.41
CA GLU A 138 4.77 -0.87 11.47
C GLU A 138 6.19 -1.27 11.86
N GLY A 139 7.08 -1.41 10.87
CA GLY A 139 8.50 -1.62 11.11
C GLY A 139 8.76 -2.96 11.76
N ILE A 140 9.11 -2.97 13.05
CA ILE A 140 9.53 -4.16 13.80
C ILE A 140 8.46 -5.28 13.83
N GLY A 141 7.18 -4.93 13.64
CA GLY A 141 6.09 -5.91 13.61
C GLY A 141 5.96 -6.68 12.29
N TYR A 142 6.69 -6.29 11.24
CA TYR A 142 6.48 -6.85 9.91
C TYR A 142 6.94 -8.30 9.76
N ALA A 143 7.94 -8.73 10.52
CA ALA A 143 8.31 -10.14 10.55
C ALA A 143 7.11 -11.01 10.98
N GLN A 144 6.35 -10.57 11.98
CA GLN A 144 5.17 -11.27 12.49
C GLN A 144 4.01 -11.20 11.48
N THR A 145 3.73 -10.04 10.89
CA THR A 145 2.63 -9.92 9.91
C THR A 145 2.89 -10.71 8.64
N ARG A 146 4.16 -10.82 8.17
CA ARG A 146 4.54 -11.71 7.07
C ARG A 146 4.33 -13.17 7.42
N ARG A 147 4.67 -13.58 8.65
CA ARG A 147 4.41 -14.95 9.12
C ARG A 147 2.91 -15.26 9.11
N TRP A 148 2.08 -14.30 9.50
CA TRP A 148 0.62 -14.41 9.37
C TRP A 148 0.15 -14.48 7.93
N ALA A 149 0.70 -13.68 7.02
CA ALA A 149 0.36 -13.78 5.59
C ALA A 149 0.66 -15.18 5.04
N GLY A 150 1.80 -15.78 5.40
CA GLY A 150 2.14 -17.16 5.01
C GLY A 150 1.17 -18.20 5.59
N GLU A 151 0.76 -18.06 6.86
CA GLU A 151 -0.23 -18.96 7.48
C GLU A 151 -1.61 -18.83 6.81
N LEU A 152 -2.07 -17.61 6.56
CA LEU A 152 -3.33 -17.35 5.85
C LEU A 152 -3.30 -17.94 4.43
N ARG A 153 -2.18 -17.75 3.72
CA ARG A 153 -1.93 -18.32 2.39
C ARG A 153 -1.95 -19.84 2.40
N ALA A 154 -1.39 -20.49 3.42
CA ALA A 154 -1.38 -21.94 3.56
C ALA A 154 -2.77 -22.50 3.86
N ARG A 155 -3.55 -21.79 4.68
CA ARG A 155 -4.89 -22.20 5.13
C ARG A 155 -5.98 -21.93 4.09
N VAL A 156 -5.78 -20.96 3.22
CA VAL A 156 -6.69 -20.60 2.13
C VAL A 156 -5.93 -20.60 0.80
N PRO A 157 -5.68 -21.78 0.20
CA PRO A 157 -4.89 -21.90 -1.03
C PRO A 157 -5.48 -21.12 -2.21
N GLN A 158 -6.81 -20.98 -2.26
CA GLN A 158 -7.52 -20.25 -3.32
C GLN A 158 -7.47 -18.73 -3.16
N ALA A 159 -7.01 -18.20 -2.03
CA ALA A 159 -6.92 -16.75 -1.84
C ALA A 159 -5.79 -16.17 -2.69
N GLN A 160 -6.13 -15.16 -3.48
CA GLN A 160 -5.26 -14.42 -4.39
C GLN A 160 -4.78 -13.09 -3.79
N GLY A 161 -5.11 -12.82 -2.52
CA GLY A 161 -4.64 -11.64 -1.80
C GLY A 161 -5.35 -11.43 -0.47
N LEU A 162 -5.03 -10.31 0.17
CA LEU A 162 -5.68 -9.84 1.41
C LEU A 162 -6.30 -8.46 1.17
N LEU A 163 -7.46 -8.21 1.78
CA LEU A 163 -8.18 -6.95 1.76
C LEU A 163 -8.39 -6.47 3.19
N TRP A 164 -7.96 -5.25 3.52
CA TRP A 164 -8.08 -4.69 4.87
C TRP A 164 -8.48 -3.23 4.86
N GLN A 165 -8.91 -2.73 6.02
CA GLN A 165 -9.21 -1.31 6.19
C GLN A 165 -7.92 -0.50 6.35
N SER A 166 -7.71 0.51 5.50
CA SER A 166 -6.58 1.43 5.61
C SER A 166 -6.61 2.16 6.95
N ARG A 167 -5.58 1.95 7.78
CA ARG A 167 -5.40 2.71 9.02
C ARG A 167 -5.26 4.22 8.76
N ARG A 168 -4.79 4.59 7.56
CA ARG A 168 -4.50 5.98 7.18
C ARG A 168 -5.69 6.69 6.55
N HIS A 169 -6.70 5.95 6.10
CA HIS A 169 -7.90 6.49 5.48
C HIS A 169 -9.11 5.58 5.77
N ARG A 170 -9.50 5.44 7.04
CA ARG A 170 -10.69 4.65 7.41
C ARG A 170 -11.97 5.31 6.89
N PRO A 171 -12.99 4.54 6.47
CA PRO A 171 -13.05 3.07 6.45
C PRO A 171 -12.59 2.45 5.11
N ARG A 172 -11.79 3.16 4.30
CA ARG A 172 -11.51 2.77 2.92
C ARG A 172 -10.56 1.57 2.82
N PRO A 173 -10.76 0.68 1.83
CA PRO A 173 -9.98 -0.53 1.72
C PRO A 173 -8.62 -0.34 1.03
N ALA A 174 -7.64 -1.09 1.51
CA ALA A 174 -6.35 -1.35 0.88
C ALA A 174 -6.17 -2.86 0.72
N LEU A 175 -5.35 -3.28 -0.24
CA LEU A 175 -5.16 -4.69 -0.56
C LEU A 175 -3.72 -5.01 -0.95
N VAL A 176 -3.41 -6.30 -0.87
CA VAL A 176 -2.22 -6.91 -1.46
C VAL A 176 -2.67 -8.07 -2.33
N LEU A 177 -2.15 -8.16 -3.55
CA LEU A 177 -2.34 -9.30 -4.45
C LEU A 177 -1.11 -10.21 -4.40
N PHE A 178 -1.36 -11.51 -4.48
CA PHE A 178 -0.37 -12.58 -4.51
C PHE A 178 -0.11 -13.02 -5.96
N GLY A 179 0.99 -12.54 -6.54
CA GLY A 179 1.27 -12.68 -7.97
C GLY A 179 1.40 -14.13 -8.45
N ASP A 180 1.76 -15.05 -7.56
CA ASP A 180 1.82 -16.50 -7.84
C ASP A 180 0.43 -17.16 -7.95
N ARG A 181 -0.64 -16.49 -7.52
CA ARG A 181 -2.02 -17.01 -7.47
C ARG A 181 -2.99 -16.22 -8.35
N CYS A 182 -2.58 -15.08 -8.88
CA CYS A 182 -3.46 -14.22 -9.67
C CYS A 182 -3.56 -14.60 -11.17
N GLY A 183 -2.72 -15.52 -11.66
CA GLY A 183 -2.68 -15.87 -13.09
C GLY A 183 -1.96 -14.82 -13.95
N VAL A 184 -2.22 -14.84 -15.25
CA VAL A 184 -1.57 -13.96 -16.23
C VAL A 184 -2.30 -12.62 -16.32
N GLU A 185 -1.55 -11.52 -16.17
CA GLU A 185 -2.06 -10.14 -16.26
C GLU A 185 -3.35 -9.86 -15.46
N PRO A 186 -3.40 -10.15 -14.14
CA PRO A 186 -4.61 -9.98 -13.32
C PRO A 186 -5.07 -8.53 -13.19
N VAL A 187 -4.17 -7.58 -13.44
CA VAL A 187 -4.43 -6.15 -13.45
C VAL A 187 -3.73 -5.51 -14.64
N LYS A 188 -4.36 -4.49 -15.23
CA LYS A 188 -3.77 -3.65 -16.28
C LYS A 188 -3.76 -2.20 -15.83
N THR A 189 -2.73 -1.46 -16.23
CA THR A 189 -2.68 -0.02 -15.99
C THR A 189 -3.67 0.69 -16.89
N ASP A 190 -4.28 1.76 -16.38
CA ASP A 190 -5.00 2.75 -17.17
C ASP A 190 -4.16 4.05 -17.23
N PRO A 191 -3.36 4.24 -18.30
CA PRO A 191 -2.42 5.35 -18.38
C PRO A 191 -3.10 6.72 -18.39
N GLY A 192 -4.34 6.81 -18.92
CA GLY A 192 -5.09 8.07 -18.98
C GLY A 192 -5.46 8.63 -17.61
N ASN A 193 -5.43 7.77 -16.58
CA ASN A 193 -5.77 8.09 -15.20
C ASN A 193 -4.57 8.03 -14.27
N SER A 194 -3.34 8.19 -14.79
CA SER A 194 -2.10 8.06 -14.02
C SER A 194 -1.27 9.34 -14.04
N PHE A 195 -0.70 9.74 -12.90
CA PHE A 195 0.10 10.96 -12.82
C PHE A 195 1.36 10.77 -11.97
N ARG A 196 2.45 11.39 -12.44
CA ARG A 196 3.70 11.52 -11.70
C ARG A 196 3.52 12.50 -10.55
N LEU A 197 3.91 12.13 -9.34
CA LEU A 197 3.70 12.94 -8.13
C LEU A 197 4.77 14.02 -7.94
N ASP A 198 5.81 14.03 -8.78
CA ASP A 198 6.93 14.96 -8.73
C ASP A 198 6.87 16.05 -9.81
N THR A 199 5.71 16.22 -10.46
CA THR A 199 5.41 17.36 -11.33
C THR A 199 4.53 18.38 -10.60
N PRO A 200 4.45 19.64 -11.07
CA PRO A 200 3.54 20.63 -10.51
C PRO A 200 2.08 20.15 -10.47
N GLU A 201 1.60 19.52 -11.54
CA GLU A 201 0.23 19.02 -11.68
C GLU A 201 -0.02 17.86 -10.72
N GLY A 202 0.92 16.92 -10.63
CA GLY A 202 0.82 15.78 -9.73
C GLY A 202 0.91 16.18 -8.26
N THR A 203 1.75 17.16 -7.93
CA THR A 203 1.83 17.75 -6.59
C THR A 203 0.52 18.44 -6.22
N ALA A 204 -0.05 19.25 -7.12
CA ALA A 204 -1.35 19.88 -6.91
C ALA A 204 -2.46 18.84 -6.71
N GLN A 205 -2.48 17.79 -7.53
CA GLN A 205 -3.45 16.70 -7.39
C GLN A 205 -3.28 15.93 -6.07
N ALA A 206 -2.05 15.59 -5.68
CA ALA A 206 -1.78 14.93 -4.40
C ALA A 206 -2.25 15.79 -3.22
N ASN A 207 -1.97 17.10 -3.24
CA ASN A 207 -2.45 18.04 -2.23
C ASN A 207 -3.97 18.10 -2.17
N ARG A 208 -4.67 18.16 -3.32
CA ARG A 208 -6.14 18.10 -3.36
C ARG A 208 -6.69 16.83 -2.73
N LEU A 209 -6.13 15.68 -3.09
CA LEU A 209 -6.59 14.37 -2.60
C LEU A 209 -6.33 14.17 -1.11
N LEU A 210 -5.25 14.74 -0.59
CA LEU A 210 -4.80 14.58 0.80
C LEU A 210 -5.30 15.68 1.75
N ALA A 211 -5.84 16.79 1.23
CA ALA A 211 -6.38 17.88 2.03
C ALA A 211 -7.44 17.43 3.06
N PRO A 212 -8.41 16.52 2.75
CA PRO A 212 -9.36 16.03 3.75
C PRO A 212 -8.70 15.26 4.91
N LEU A 213 -7.51 14.72 4.67
CA LEU A 213 -6.68 14.05 5.69
C LEU A 213 -5.75 15.02 6.41
N ARG A 214 -5.93 16.34 6.24
CA ARG A 214 -5.07 17.39 6.80
C ARG A 214 -3.59 17.10 6.51
N ALA A 215 -3.28 16.79 5.26
CA ALA A 215 -1.92 16.52 4.82
C ALA A 215 -1.60 17.30 3.54
N ALA A 216 -0.39 17.82 3.47
CA ALA A 216 0.08 18.63 2.35
C ALA A 216 1.57 18.40 2.10
N LEU A 217 1.97 18.45 0.84
CA LEU A 217 3.37 18.47 0.44
C LEU A 217 4.01 19.78 0.85
N VAL A 218 5.20 19.69 1.44
CA VAL A 218 6.03 20.85 1.71
C VAL A 218 6.47 21.45 0.37
N PRO A 219 6.23 22.75 0.12
CA PRO A 219 6.70 23.41 -1.09
C PRO A 219 8.20 23.26 -1.24
N LEU A 220 8.68 23.04 -2.46
CA LEU A 220 10.11 23.20 -2.73
C LEU A 220 10.48 24.67 -2.49
N PRO A 221 11.65 24.95 -1.91
CA PRO A 221 12.15 26.32 -1.86
C PRO A 221 12.16 26.88 -3.28
N ALA A 222 11.70 28.13 -3.44
CA ALA A 222 11.85 28.81 -4.70
C ALA A 222 13.34 28.78 -5.07
N VAL A 223 13.67 28.20 -6.22
CA VAL A 223 15.00 28.39 -6.78
C VAL A 223 15.04 29.86 -7.15
N GLU A 224 15.73 30.68 -6.34
CA GLU A 224 16.03 32.04 -6.74
C GLU A 224 16.75 31.97 -8.09
N ALA A 225 16.12 32.52 -9.12
CA ALA A 225 16.73 32.68 -10.43
C ALA A 225 17.80 33.79 -10.35
N THR A 226 18.93 33.49 -9.72
CA THR A 226 20.18 34.26 -9.75
C THR A 226 21.11 33.52 -10.72
N ALA A 227 21.53 34.00 -11.89
CA ALA A 227 21.53 35.35 -12.43
C ALA A 227 21.43 35.32 -13.96
N ALA A 228 20.39 35.97 -14.50
CA ALA A 228 20.39 36.53 -15.86
C ALA A 228 20.51 38.06 -15.75
N VAL A 229 21.54 38.55 -15.06
CA VAL A 229 21.95 39.97 -15.05
C VAL A 229 23.48 40.04 -14.91
N ALA A 230 24.20 39.46 -15.87
CA ALA A 230 25.64 39.68 -16.06
C ALA A 230 26.02 39.75 -17.56
N ALA A 231 25.05 40.08 -18.43
CA ALA A 231 25.25 40.24 -19.86
C ALA A 231 24.70 41.58 -20.40
N ALA A 232 24.56 42.59 -19.52
CA ALA A 232 24.11 43.93 -19.91
C ALA A 232 25.07 45.05 -19.45
N THR A 233 26.29 44.71 -19.05
CA THR A 233 27.36 45.68 -18.74
C THR A 233 28.73 45.03 -18.94
N SER A 234 29.10 44.82 -20.20
CA SER A 234 30.49 44.77 -20.69
C SER A 234 30.48 44.92 -22.20
#